data_AF-A0A950IWA6-F1
#
_entry.id   AF-A0A950IWA6-F1
#
_cell.length_a   1.000
_cell.length_b   1.000
_cell.length_c   1.000
_cell.angle_alpha   90.00
_cell.angle_beta   90.00
_cell.angle_gamma   90.00
#
_symmetry.space_group_name_H-M   'P 1'
#
loop_
_entity.id
_entity.type
_entity.pdbx_description
1 polymer ?
#
loop_
_entity_poly.entity_id
_entity_poly.type
_entity_poly.pdbx_seq_one_letter_code
_entity_poly.pdbx_strand_id
1 'polypeptide(L)'
;MSQNKILSFSLQQLDRPERMTALCSALSALVPDRFAGPWSEEELRELIQGWRMMAFCLDDDVVCAYPFHSADGLFRTVVFHTRAA
;
A
#
# COMPACT_ATOMS: atom_id res chain seq x y z
N MET A 1 -3.40 -21.36 -6.48
CA MET A 1 -4.54 -20.68 -5.80
C MET A 1 -4.01 -19.41 -5.17
N SER A 2 -3.97 -18.32 -5.92
CA SER A 2 -3.48 -17.04 -5.38
C SER A 2 -4.72 -16.18 -5.16
N GLN A 3 -5.22 -16.17 -3.93
CA GLN A 3 -6.15 -15.12 -3.51
C GLN A 3 -5.42 -13.81 -3.76
N ASN A 4 -5.91 -12.99 -4.69
CA ASN A 4 -5.55 -11.58 -4.78
C ASN A 4 -5.93 -10.96 -3.44
N LYS A 5 -5.02 -11.01 -2.46
CA LYS A 5 -5.23 -10.43 -1.15
C LYS A 5 -5.21 -8.93 -1.35
N ILE A 6 -6.36 -8.33 -1.11
CA ILE A 6 -6.53 -6.90 -1.09
C ILE A 6 -6.30 -6.50 0.37
N LEU A 7 -5.44 -5.51 0.60
CA LEU A 7 -5.33 -4.89 1.92
C LEU A 7 -6.18 -3.64 1.94
N SER A 8 -7.00 -3.47 2.96
CA SER A 8 -7.82 -2.26 3.15
C SER A 8 -7.46 -1.60 4.48
N PHE A 9 -7.24 -0.29 4.47
CA PHE A 9 -6.94 0.51 5.66
C PHE A 9 -7.48 1.93 5.51
N SER A 10 -7.66 2.63 6.62
CA SER A 10 -7.97 4.08 6.61
C SER A 10 -6.71 4.90 6.85
N LEU A 11 -6.64 6.12 6.29
CA LEU A 11 -5.48 7.00 6.50
C LEU A 11 -5.32 7.41 7.97
N GLN A 12 -6.43 7.64 8.68
CA GLN A 12 -6.43 7.98 10.11
C GLN A 12 -5.78 6.90 10.98
N GLN A 13 -5.82 5.63 10.56
CA GLN A 13 -5.17 4.55 11.30
C GLN A 13 -3.64 4.67 11.25
N LEU A 14 -3.08 5.37 10.25
CA LEU A 14 -1.64 5.47 10.04
C LEU A 14 -0.95 6.48 10.97
N ASP A 15 -1.72 7.30 11.69
CA ASP A 15 -1.19 8.20 12.72
C ASP A 15 -0.61 7.42 13.91
N ARG A 16 -0.95 6.13 14.03
CA ARG A 16 -0.43 5.24 15.07
C ARG A 16 0.80 4.46 14.56
N PRO A 17 1.97 4.56 15.21
CA PRO A 17 3.18 3.86 14.79
C PRO A 17 2.97 2.35 14.62
N GLU A 18 2.29 1.70 15.56
CA GLU A 18 2.02 0.26 15.49
C GLU A 18 1.19 -0.16 14.26
N ARG A 19 0.31 0.73 13.77
CA ARG A 19 -0.48 0.48 12.56
C ARG A 19 0.36 0.69 11.31
N MET A 20 1.28 1.65 11.31
CA MET A 20 2.25 1.85 10.23
C MET A 20 3.14 0.61 10.07
N THR A 21 3.75 0.12 11.17
CA THR A 21 4.62 -1.06 11.13
C THR A 21 3.85 -2.32 10.68
N ALA A 22 2.60 -2.47 11.14
CA ALA A 22 1.73 -3.56 10.70
C ALA A 22 1.42 -3.46 9.20
N LEU A 23 1.19 -2.25 8.67
CA LEU A 23 0.93 -2.03 7.25
C LEU A 23 2.18 -2.30 6.40
N CYS A 24 3.37 -1.86 6.83
CA CYS A 24 4.64 -2.21 6.16
C CYS A 24 4.81 -3.73 6.02
N SER A 25 4.56 -4.46 7.11
CA SER A 25 4.63 -5.93 7.12
C SER A 25 3.61 -6.55 6.16
N ALA A 26 2.38 -6.05 6.18
CA ALA A 26 1.31 -6.55 5.33
C ALA A 26 1.56 -6.27 3.84
N LEU A 27 2.03 -5.07 3.48
CA LEU A 27 2.38 -4.72 2.10
C LEU A 27 3.59 -5.51 1.60
N SER A 28 4.57 -5.76 2.47
CA SER A 28 5.71 -6.63 2.14
C SER A 28 5.24 -8.07 1.87
N ALA A 29 4.25 -8.55 2.61
CA ALA A 29 3.65 -9.87 2.37
C ALA A 29 2.77 -9.92 1.10
N LEU A 30 2.25 -8.78 0.61
CA LEU A 30 1.53 -8.72 -0.66
C LEU A 30 2.47 -8.89 -1.86
N VAL A 31 3.69 -8.37 -1.77
CA VAL A 31 4.70 -8.41 -2.83
C VAL A 31 6.02 -8.92 -2.25
N PRO A 32 6.07 -10.20 -1.81
CA PRO A 32 7.22 -10.75 -1.08
C PRO A 32 8.49 -10.82 -1.94
N ASP A 33 8.34 -10.71 -3.25
CA ASP A 33 9.37 -10.79 -4.27
C ASP A 33 9.70 -9.43 -4.91
N ARG A 34 9.41 -8.33 -4.19
CA ARG A 34 9.83 -6.96 -4.55
C ARG A 34 11.35 -6.86 -4.59
N PHE A 35 11.89 -6.33 -5.69
CA PHE A 35 13.36 -6.22 -5.89
C PHE A 35 14.07 -5.34 -4.87
N ALA A 36 13.42 -4.28 -4.40
CA ALA A 36 13.96 -3.39 -3.36
C ALA A 36 13.92 -4.00 -1.96
N GLY A 37 13.35 -5.21 -1.79
CA GLY A 37 13.10 -5.82 -0.50
C GLY A 37 11.79 -5.36 0.15
N PRO A 38 11.58 -5.70 1.43
CA PRO A 38 10.38 -5.34 2.16
C PRO A 38 10.22 -3.82 2.29
N TRP A 39 8.98 -3.36 2.42
CA TRP A 39 8.67 -1.94 2.62
C TRP A 39 9.18 -1.44 3.97
N SER A 40 9.91 -0.31 3.94
CA SER A 40 10.21 0.46 5.16
C SER A 40 9.06 1.40 5.53
N GLU A 41 9.09 1.94 6.75
CA GLU A 41 8.11 2.95 7.17
C GLU A 41 8.25 4.26 6.38
N GLU A 42 9.48 4.67 6.09
CA GLU A 42 9.77 5.86 5.29
C GLU A 42 9.23 5.72 3.87
N GLU A 43 9.54 4.59 3.21
CA GLU A 43 9.03 4.32 1.85
C GLU A 43 7.50 4.33 1.81
N LEU A 44 6.86 3.76 2.84
CA LEU A 44 5.41 3.71 2.93
C LEU A 44 4.81 5.10 3.13
N ARG A 45 5.40 5.93 3.99
CA ARG A 45 4.96 7.32 4.20
C ARG A 45 5.06 8.12 2.91
N GLU A 46 6.19 8.03 2.20
CA GLU A 46 6.40 8.70 0.92
C GLU A 46 5.40 8.24 -0.14
N LEU A 47 5.17 6.93 -0.25
CA LEU A 47 4.25 6.35 -1.21
C LEU A 47 2.80 6.80 -0.96
N ILE A 48 2.36 6.77 0.31
CA ILE A 48 1.00 7.20 0.68
C ILE A 48 0.85 8.71 0.48
N GLN A 49 1.86 9.51 0.83
CA GLN A 49 1.83 10.95 0.61
C GLN A 49 1.78 11.30 -0.88
N GLY A 50 2.61 10.65 -1.70
CA GLY A 50 2.61 10.78 -3.16
C GLY A 50 1.25 10.42 -3.76
N TRP A 51 0.67 9.32 -3.32
CA TRP A 51 -0.66 8.90 -3.74
C TRP A 51 -1.75 9.91 -3.32
N ARG A 52 -1.74 10.42 -2.08
CA ARG A 52 -2.72 11.41 -1.60
C ARG A 52 -2.74 12.67 -2.48
N MET A 53 -1.58 13.12 -2.92
CA MET A 53 -1.47 14.28 -3.82
C MET A 53 -2.10 14.02 -5.19
N MET A 54 -2.07 12.78 -5.68
CA MET A 54 -2.60 12.42 -7.01
C MET A 54 -4.07 11.98 -6.99
N ALA A 55 -4.54 11.39 -5.89
CA ALA A 55 -5.85 10.74 -5.82
C ALA A 55 -7.00 11.65 -5.38
N PHE A 56 -6.74 12.92 -5.02
CA PHE A 56 -7.72 13.84 -4.41
C PHE A 56 -8.52 13.16 -3.28
N CYS A 57 -7.85 12.30 -2.50
CA CYS A 57 -8.46 11.43 -1.50
C CYS A 57 -9.06 12.26 -0.36
N LEU A 58 -10.29 11.95 0.06
CA LEU A 58 -10.85 12.48 1.30
C LEU A 58 -10.29 11.67 2.48
N ASP A 59 -10.10 12.32 3.64
CA ASP A 59 -9.45 11.67 4.78
C ASP A 59 -10.24 10.50 5.39
N ASP A 60 -11.54 10.41 5.07
CA ASP A 60 -12.44 9.33 5.53
C ASP A 60 -12.53 8.14 4.56
N ASP A 61 -11.85 8.21 3.40
CA ASP A 61 -11.91 7.13 2.40
C ASP A 61 -11.15 5.87 2.86
N VAL A 62 -11.69 4.71 2.53
CA VAL A 62 -10.97 3.44 2.68
C VAL A 62 -9.98 3.31 1.52
N VAL A 63 -8.71 3.15 1.85
CA VAL A 63 -7.64 2.88 0.89
C VAL A 63 -7.49 1.38 0.75
N CYS A 64 -7.52 0.90 -0.50
CA CYS A 64 -7.25 -0.48 -0.83
C CYS A 64 -5.92 -0.59 -1.59
N ALA A 65 -5.07 -1.54 -1.18
CA ALA A 65 -3.78 -1.83 -1.79
C ALA A 65 -3.79 -3.20 -2.48
N TYR A 66 -3.22 -3.23 -3.69
CA TYR A 66 -3.17 -4.41 -4.56
C TYR A 66 -1.74 -4.67 -5.00
N PRO A 67 -1.29 -5.92 -5.08
CA PRO A 67 -0.03 -6.22 -5.73
C PRO A 67 -0.13 -5.89 -7.23
N PHE A 68 0.92 -5.28 -7.76
CA PHE A 68 1.07 -4.95 -9.17
C PHE A 68 2.43 -5.44 -9.66
N HIS A 69 2.40 -6.17 -10.77
CA HIS A 69 3.59 -6.58 -11.51
C HIS A 69 3.50 -5.98 -12.90
N SER A 70 4.57 -5.29 -13.33
CA SER A 70 4.67 -4.81 -14.70
C SER A 70 4.73 -5.98 -15.68
N ALA A 71 4.28 -5.75 -16.92
CA ALA A 71 4.24 -6.78 -17.95
C ALA A 71 5.63 -7.30 -18.35
N ASP A 72 6.66 -6.46 -18.22
CA ASP A 72 8.07 -6.82 -18.45
C ASP A 72 8.72 -7.54 -17.25
N GLY A 73 8.00 -7.66 -16.12
CA GLY A 73 8.49 -8.28 -14.88
C GLY A 73 9.57 -7.47 -14.15
N LEU A 74 9.92 -6.28 -14.63
CA LEU A 74 10.98 -5.43 -14.07
C LEU A 74 10.52 -4.68 -12.82
N PHE A 75 9.22 -4.48 -12.65
CA PHE A 75 8.66 -3.71 -11.55
C PHE A 75 7.59 -4.50 -10.81
N ARG A 76 7.75 -4.56 -9.50
CA ARG A 76 6.83 -5.23 -8.58
C ARG A 76 6.57 -4.29 -7.42
N THR A 77 5.34 -3.85 -7.27
CA THR A 77 4.94 -2.83 -6.29
C THR A 77 3.51 -3.08 -5.82
N VAL A 78 3.00 -2.15 -5.00
CA VAL A 78 1.58 -2.04 -4.69
C VAL A 78 0.96 -0.85 -5.39
N VAL A 79 -0.32 -0.97 -5.77
CA VAL A 79 -1.15 0.12 -6.28
C VAL A 79 -2.25 0.40 -5.28
N PHE A 80 -2.51 1.68 -5.05
CA PHE A 80 -3.57 2.13 -4.16
C PHE A 80 -4.77 2.65 -4.95
N HIS A 81 -5.97 2.35 -4.47
CA HIS A 81 -7.19 3.04 -4.88
C HIS A 81 -8.03 3.40 -3.67
N THR A 82 -8.83 4.46 -3.79
CA THR A 82 -9.90 4.75 -2.84
C THR A 82 -11.12 3.91 -3.16
N ARG A 83 -11.82 3.46 -2.13
CA ARG A 83 -13.18 2.97 -2.25
C ARG A 83 -14.07 3.91 -1.44
N ALA A 84 -15.09 4.46 -2.09
CA ALA A 84 -16.14 5.18 -1.37
C ALA A 84 -16.73 4.24 -0.31
N ALA A 85 -16.85 4.75 0.92
CA ALA A 85 -17.39 4.01 2.06
C ALA A 85 -18.79 3.45 1.79
#